data_AF-A0A1A8XCM4-F1
#
_entry.id   AF-A0A1A8XCM4-F1
#
_cell.length_a   1.000
_cell.length_b   1.000
_cell.length_c   1.000
_cell.angle_alpha   90.00
_cell.angle_beta   90.00
_cell.angle_gamma   90.00
#
_symmetry.space_group_name_H-M   'P 1'
#
loop_
_entity.id
_entity.type
_entity.pdbx_description
1 polymer ?
#
loop_
_entity_poly.entity_id
_entity_poly.type
_entity_poly.pdbx_seq_one_letter_code
_entity_poly.pdbx_strand_id
1 'polypeptide(L)'
;MSRPSGDSTGYGMINVVKFKENVREFIKQKINKYGHTGCILVYDKLCKELERFIKDEKNKTLMGQTKEATLLFNINWSNEEEKKFLDSTFQELGFKNLCHKPYLNYTKDIRALILSYLNFCKEKDGRRSVASEKDNFASCTEYN
;
A
#
# COMPACT_ATOMS: atom_id res chain seq x y z
N MET A 1 -19.08 -28.38 39.40
CA MET A 1 -18.08 -27.35 39.09
C MET A 1 -18.04 -27.18 37.59
N SER A 2 -18.62 -26.10 37.08
CA SER A 2 -18.74 -25.85 35.64
C SER A 2 -17.48 -25.14 35.15
N ARG A 3 -16.72 -25.79 34.24
CA ARG A 3 -15.62 -25.15 33.50
C ARG A 3 -16.21 -24.17 32.49
N PRO A 4 -15.77 -22.91 32.43
CA PRO A 4 -16.04 -22.08 31.27
C PRO A 4 -15.07 -22.49 30.16
N SER A 5 -15.61 -22.95 29.03
CA SER A 5 -14.92 -23.06 27.75
C SER A 5 -14.63 -21.66 27.21
N GLY A 6 -13.41 -21.18 27.38
CA GLY A 6 -12.94 -19.92 26.83
C GLY A 6 -12.41 -20.07 25.42
N ASP A 7 -13.31 -20.09 24.43
CA ASP A 7 -13.00 -19.91 23.00
C ASP A 7 -12.58 -18.45 22.75
N SER A 8 -11.37 -18.06 23.18
CA SER A 8 -10.86 -16.69 22.99
C SER A 8 -9.69 -16.61 21.99
N THR A 9 -9.21 -17.74 21.47
CA THR A 9 -8.04 -17.79 20.59
C THR A 9 -8.34 -17.41 19.14
N GLY A 10 -9.58 -17.59 18.66
CA GLY A 10 -9.94 -17.30 17.26
C GLY A 10 -10.16 -15.83 16.94
N TYR A 11 -10.79 -15.07 17.85
CA TYR A 11 -11.22 -13.69 17.57
C TYR A 11 -10.04 -12.72 17.40
N GLY A 12 -9.01 -12.85 18.24
CA GLY A 12 -7.80 -12.01 18.14
C GLY A 12 -7.00 -12.22 16.85
N MET A 13 -6.94 -13.46 16.36
CA MET A 13 -6.19 -13.81 15.14
C MET A 13 -6.90 -13.29 13.88
N ILE A 14 -8.22 -13.42 13.81
CA ILE A 14 -9.04 -12.90 12.70
C ILE A 14 -8.97 -11.37 12.63
N ASN A 15 -8.93 -10.68 13.77
CA ASN A 15 -8.82 -9.22 13.80
C ASN A 15 -7.52 -8.71 13.17
N VAL A 16 -6.38 -9.36 13.43
CA VAL A 16 -5.08 -9.00 12.82
C VAL A 16 -5.05 -9.31 11.32
N VAL A 17 -5.58 -10.47 10.91
CA VAL A 17 -5.65 -10.86 9.49
C VAL A 17 -6.46 -9.83 8.69
N LYS A 18 -7.67 -9.52 9.16
CA LYS A 18 -8.54 -8.51 8.52
C LYS A 18 -7.91 -7.12 8.49
N PHE A 19 -7.23 -6.73 9.57
CA PHE A 19 -6.46 -5.49 9.61
C PHE A 19 -5.37 -5.47 8.51
N LYS A 20 -4.59 -6.55 8.37
CA LYS A 20 -3.56 -6.67 7.32
C LYS A 20 -4.15 -6.59 5.92
N GLU A 21 -5.28 -7.26 5.67
CA GLU A 21 -6.01 -7.17 4.40
C GLU A 21 -6.43 -5.75 4.07
N ASN A 22 -6.98 -5.02 5.05
CA ASN A 22 -7.39 -3.62 4.87
C ASN A 22 -6.19 -2.72 4.51
N VAL A 23 -5.04 -2.91 5.17
CA VAL A 23 -3.80 -2.18 4.85
C VAL A 23 -3.30 -2.50 3.43
N ARG A 24 -3.33 -3.78 3.04
CA ARG A 24 -2.93 -4.21 1.69
C ARG A 24 -3.79 -3.57 0.60
N GLU A 25 -5.12 -3.62 0.76
CA GLU A 25 -6.04 -3.02 -0.21
C GLU A 25 -5.89 -1.50 -0.27
N PHE A 26 -5.66 -0.85 0.87
CA PHE A 26 -5.36 0.56 0.89
C PHE A 26 -4.09 0.89 0.09
N ILE A 27 -2.99 0.15 0.29
CA ILE A 27 -1.74 0.36 -0.48
C ILE A 27 -2.00 0.20 -1.98
N LYS A 28 -2.70 -0.86 -2.39
CA LYS A 28 -3.07 -1.10 -3.78
C LYS A 28 -3.86 0.06 -4.39
N GLN A 29 -4.86 0.58 -3.67
CA GLN A 29 -5.63 1.75 -4.11
C GLN A 29 -4.75 3.00 -4.25
N LYS A 30 -3.82 3.23 -3.32
CA LYS A 30 -2.92 4.39 -3.39
C LYS A 30 -1.87 4.25 -4.48
N ILE A 31 -1.38 3.05 -4.77
CA ILE A 31 -0.49 2.81 -5.91
C ILE A 31 -1.22 3.12 -7.22
N ASN A 32 -2.47 2.68 -7.39
CA ASN A 32 -3.25 3.03 -8.58
C ASN A 32 -3.49 4.53 -8.73
N LYS A 33 -3.66 5.25 -7.60
CA LYS A 33 -3.88 6.70 -7.60
C LYS A 33 -2.59 7.50 -7.85
N TYR A 34 -1.50 7.11 -7.21
CA TYR A 34 -0.26 7.89 -7.09
C TYR A 34 0.92 7.28 -7.83
N GLY A 35 0.71 6.21 -8.59
CA GLY A 35 1.77 5.54 -9.32
C GLY A 35 1.32 5.00 -10.66
N HIS A 36 2.28 4.36 -11.31
CA HIS A 36 2.11 3.61 -12.54
C HIS A 36 3.06 2.43 -12.47
N THR A 37 2.52 1.21 -12.34
CA THR A 37 3.29 -0.02 -12.11
C THR A 37 4.37 -0.22 -13.16
N GLY A 38 5.58 -0.54 -12.73
CA GLY A 38 6.74 -0.67 -13.62
C GLY A 38 7.37 0.64 -14.08
N CYS A 39 6.87 1.81 -13.63
CA CYS A 39 7.43 3.11 -14.00
C CYS A 39 7.80 3.98 -12.78
N ILE A 40 6.83 4.53 -12.06
CA ILE A 40 7.09 5.41 -10.90
C ILE A 40 5.95 5.38 -9.88
N LEU A 41 6.28 5.67 -8.62
CA LEU A 41 5.33 5.85 -7.52
C LEU A 41 5.65 7.11 -6.74
N VAL A 42 4.62 7.91 -6.44
CA VAL A 42 4.73 9.13 -5.65
C VAL A 42 4.58 8.82 -4.16
N TYR A 43 5.71 8.65 -3.47
CA TYR A 43 5.72 8.16 -2.09
C TYR A 43 5.31 9.21 -1.04
N ASP A 44 5.62 10.50 -1.24
CA ASP A 44 5.41 11.51 -0.20
C ASP A 44 3.94 11.62 0.28
N LYS A 45 2.98 11.60 -0.65
CA LYS A 45 1.55 11.58 -0.33
C LYS A 45 1.10 10.20 0.12
N LEU A 46 1.53 9.15 -0.57
CA LEU A 46 1.12 7.78 -0.27
C LEU A 46 1.50 7.39 1.16
N CYS A 47 2.76 7.62 1.56
CA CYS A 47 3.26 7.22 2.88
C CYS A 47 2.57 7.99 4.00
N LYS A 48 2.32 9.30 3.82
CA LYS A 48 1.57 10.12 4.80
C LYS A 48 0.13 9.65 4.97
N GLU A 49 -0.52 9.24 3.88
CA GLU A 49 -1.88 8.70 3.93
C GLU A 49 -1.91 7.28 4.53
N LEU A 50 -0.90 6.46 4.23
CA LEU A 50 -0.75 5.10 4.75
C LEU A 50 -0.51 5.09 6.26
N GLU A 51 0.38 5.95 6.77
CA GLU A 51 0.64 6.07 8.21
C GLU A 51 -0.63 6.42 8.99
N ARG A 52 -1.40 7.41 8.50
CA ARG A 52 -2.69 7.78 9.11
C ARG A 52 -3.68 6.63 9.05
N PHE A 53 -3.79 5.97 7.89
CA PHE A 53 -4.70 4.85 7.72
C PHE A 53 -4.38 3.70 8.68
N ILE A 54 -3.12 3.30 8.80
CA ILE A 54 -2.68 2.24 9.73
C ILE A 54 -3.06 2.60 11.16
N LYS A 55 -2.84 3.85 11.58
CA LYS A 55 -3.21 4.33 12.91
C LYS A 55 -4.72 4.27 13.15
N ASP A 56 -5.52 4.76 12.21
CA ASP A 56 -6.97 4.83 12.34
C ASP A 56 -7.60 3.43 12.29
N GLU A 57 -7.14 2.57 11.38
CA GLU A 57 -7.61 1.20 11.26
C GLU A 57 -7.21 0.39 12.50
N LYS A 58 -6.01 0.60 13.07
CA LYS A 58 -5.59 -0.04 14.33
C LYS A 58 -6.51 0.35 15.48
N ASN A 59 -6.83 1.64 15.61
CA ASN A 59 -7.77 2.11 16.64
C ASN A 59 -9.15 1.48 16.47
N LYS A 60 -9.64 1.40 15.23
CA LYS A 60 -10.92 0.75 14.89
C LYS A 60 -10.92 -0.75 15.20
N THR A 61 -9.85 -1.47 14.85
CA THR A 61 -9.71 -2.91 15.12
C THR A 61 -9.68 -3.20 16.62
N LEU A 62 -9.04 -2.34 17.41
CA LEU A 62 -8.88 -2.50 18.86
C LEU A 62 -10.04 -1.95 19.69
N MET A 63 -10.99 -1.24 19.07
CA MET A 63 -12.14 -0.67 19.77
C MET A 63 -12.99 -1.77 20.41
N GLY A 64 -13.20 -1.68 21.72
CA GLY A 64 -14.00 -2.66 22.48
C GLY A 64 -13.32 -4.01 22.73
N GLN A 65 -12.04 -4.17 22.35
CA GLN A 65 -11.29 -5.41 22.60
C GLN A 65 -10.79 -5.50 24.05
N THR A 66 -10.56 -6.73 24.52
CA THR A 66 -9.95 -6.95 25.84
C THR A 66 -8.46 -6.57 25.84
N LYS A 67 -7.87 -6.46 27.03
CA LYS A 67 -6.44 -6.19 27.20
C LYS A 67 -5.59 -7.30 26.58
N GLU A 68 -6.01 -8.55 26.75
CA GLU A 68 -5.33 -9.73 26.22
C GLU A 68 -5.35 -9.73 24.68
N ALA A 69 -6.51 -9.45 24.07
CA ALA A 69 -6.64 -9.34 22.62
C ALA A 69 -5.79 -8.19 22.07
N THR A 70 -5.73 -7.07 22.78
CA THR A 70 -4.88 -5.92 22.42
C THR A 70 -3.40 -6.25 22.48
N LEU A 71 -2.96 -6.98 23.52
CA LEU A 71 -1.57 -7.42 23.65
C LEU A 71 -1.18 -8.36 22.50
N LEU A 72 -2.01 -9.36 22.21
CA LEU A 72 -1.80 -10.30 21.11
C LEU A 72 -1.75 -9.58 19.75
N PHE A 73 -2.64 -8.61 19.52
CA PHE A 73 -2.60 -7.79 18.31
C PHE A 73 -1.26 -7.06 18.18
N ASN A 74 -0.79 -6.40 19.24
CA ASN A 74 0.47 -5.64 19.20
C ASN A 74 1.71 -6.53 19.01
N ILE A 75 1.66 -7.79 19.43
CA ILE A 75 2.73 -8.78 19.14
C ILE A 75 2.71 -9.14 17.64
N ASN A 76 1.53 -9.42 17.08
CA ASN A 76 1.37 -9.80 15.68
C ASN A 76 1.48 -8.63 14.68
N TRP A 77 1.37 -7.40 15.18
CA TRP A 77 1.59 -6.14 14.48
C TRP A 77 2.60 -5.28 15.24
N SER A 78 3.79 -5.84 15.47
CA SER A 78 4.92 -5.10 16.02
C SER A 78 5.57 -4.21 14.94
N ASN A 79 6.47 -3.31 15.32
CA ASN A 79 7.19 -2.47 14.35
C ASN A 79 7.98 -3.29 13.31
N GLU A 80 8.51 -4.45 13.72
CA GLU A 80 9.24 -5.35 12.82
C GLU A 80 8.29 -6.06 11.86
N GLU A 81 7.16 -6.56 12.37
CA GLU A 81 6.14 -7.23 11.56
C GLU A 81 5.44 -6.27 10.59
N GLU A 82 5.16 -5.04 11.03
CA GLU A 82 4.66 -3.97 10.15
C GLU A 82 5.64 -3.71 9.01
N LYS A 83 6.92 -3.52 9.31
CA LYS A 83 7.94 -3.26 8.28
C LYS A 83 8.03 -4.42 7.28
N LYS A 84 8.12 -5.67 7.76
CA LYS A 84 8.17 -6.86 6.89
C LYS A 84 6.93 -6.95 5.99
N PHE A 85 5.76 -6.75 6.57
CA PHE A 85 4.49 -6.80 5.85
C PHE A 85 4.39 -5.71 4.78
N LEU A 86 4.79 -4.48 5.10
CA LEU A 86 4.79 -3.39 4.15
C LEU A 86 5.83 -3.63 3.05
N ASP A 87 7.06 -4.00 3.40
CA ASP A 87 8.10 -4.33 2.43
C ASP A 87 7.65 -5.41 1.43
N SER A 88 7.05 -6.51 1.92
CA SER A 88 6.53 -7.57 1.05
C SER A 88 5.34 -7.10 0.21
N THR A 89 4.41 -6.34 0.78
CA THR A 89 3.23 -5.84 0.07
C THR A 89 3.60 -4.90 -1.07
N PHE A 90 4.52 -3.96 -0.86
CA PHE A 90 5.01 -3.11 -1.95
C PHE A 90 5.73 -3.94 -3.01
N GLN A 91 6.56 -4.90 -2.61
CA GLN A 91 7.31 -5.75 -3.53
C GLN A 91 6.38 -6.60 -4.42
N GLU A 92 5.34 -7.20 -3.83
CA GLU A 92 4.30 -7.93 -4.55
C GLU A 92 3.58 -7.04 -5.57
N LEU A 93 3.42 -5.75 -5.27
CA LEU A 93 2.80 -4.75 -6.14
C LEU A 93 3.78 -4.10 -7.12
N GLY A 94 5.03 -4.60 -7.20
CA GLY A 94 6.04 -4.15 -8.16
C GLY A 94 6.83 -2.91 -7.73
N PHE A 95 6.84 -2.57 -6.45
CA PHE A 95 7.51 -1.40 -5.91
C PHE A 95 8.41 -1.73 -4.72
N LYS A 96 9.45 -0.93 -4.49
CA LYS A 96 10.21 -1.00 -3.25
C LYS A 96 9.53 -0.13 -2.19
N ASN A 97 9.30 -0.65 -0.99
CA ASN A 97 8.81 0.20 0.10
C ASN A 97 9.86 1.27 0.47
N LEU A 98 9.48 2.54 0.37
CA LEU A 98 10.29 3.68 0.80
C LEU A 98 9.67 4.43 1.99
N CYS A 99 8.48 4.03 2.46
CA CYS A 99 7.75 4.76 3.50
C CYS A 99 8.44 4.75 4.87
N HIS A 100 9.34 3.80 5.13
CA HIS A 100 10.16 3.77 6.34
C HIS A 100 11.43 4.61 6.26
N LYS A 101 11.69 5.31 5.13
CA LYS A 101 12.89 6.14 4.99
C LYS A 101 12.65 7.55 5.52
N PRO A 102 13.54 8.09 6.37
CA PRO A 102 13.36 9.43 6.97
C PRO A 102 13.49 10.60 5.98
N TYR A 103 13.76 10.35 4.68
CA TYR A 103 14.13 11.36 3.70
C TYR A 103 13.13 11.58 2.56
N LEU A 104 11.85 11.20 2.72
CA LEU A 104 10.81 11.45 1.72
C LEU A 104 10.26 12.88 1.75
N ASN A 105 11.15 13.88 1.82
CA ASN A 105 10.79 15.29 1.73
C ASN A 105 11.12 15.81 0.33
N TYR A 106 10.12 15.75 -0.56
CA TYR A 106 10.25 16.34 -1.89
C TYR A 106 10.21 17.86 -1.80
N THR A 107 11.21 18.53 -2.38
CA THR A 107 11.12 19.94 -2.72
C THR A 107 10.00 20.14 -3.75
N LYS A 108 9.56 21.39 -3.94
CA LYS A 108 8.53 21.72 -4.94
C LYS A 108 8.94 21.24 -6.33
N ASP A 109 10.19 21.43 -6.70
CA ASP A 109 10.72 21.10 -8.04
C ASP A 109 10.85 19.58 -8.23
N ILE A 110 11.34 18.86 -7.22
CA ILE A 110 11.39 17.38 -7.27
C ILE A 110 9.98 16.80 -7.40
N ARG A 111 9.00 17.34 -6.64
CA ARG A 111 7.62 16.89 -6.75
C ARG A 111 7.05 17.16 -8.14
N ALA A 112 7.31 18.34 -8.71
CA ALA A 112 6.87 18.67 -10.06
C ALA A 112 7.45 17.69 -11.10
N LEU A 113 8.76 17.42 -11.03
CA LEU A 113 9.43 16.49 -11.92
C LEU A 113 8.86 15.06 -11.82
N ILE A 114 8.66 14.54 -10.60
CA ILE A 114 8.08 13.23 -10.36
C ILE A 114 6.66 13.13 -10.96
N LEU A 115 5.85 14.18 -10.80
CA LEU A 115 4.49 14.22 -11.36
C LEU A 115 4.51 14.29 -12.89
N SER A 116 5.39 15.09 -13.47
CA SER A 116 5.58 15.12 -14.93
C SER A 116 6.00 13.76 -15.47
N TYR A 117 6.92 13.07 -14.78
CA TYR A 117 7.34 11.73 -15.17
C TYR A 117 6.20 10.70 -15.05
N LEU A 118 5.38 10.77 -13.99
CA LEU A 118 4.19 9.93 -13.85
C LEU A 118 3.22 10.13 -15.02
N ASN A 119 2.96 11.38 -15.42
CA ASN A 119 2.09 11.68 -16.57
C ASN A 119 2.68 11.11 -17.86
N PHE A 120 3.98 11.31 -18.08
CA PHE A 120 4.68 10.71 -19.21
C PHE A 120 4.55 9.18 -19.25
N CYS A 121 4.69 8.48 -18.11
CA CYS A 121 4.50 7.04 -18.03
C CYS A 121 3.10 6.63 -18.50
N LYS A 122 2.06 7.33 -18.03
CA LYS A 122 0.66 7.04 -18.38
C LYS A 122 0.37 7.31 -19.85
N GLU A 123 0.87 8.42 -20.40
CA GLU A 123 0.74 8.75 -21.82
C GLU A 123 1.47 7.77 -22.72
N LYS A 124 2.68 7.33 -22.32
CA LYS A 124 3.45 6.32 -23.03
C LYS A 124 2.72 4.99 -23.09
N ASP A 125 2.19 4.52 -21.96
CA ASP A 125 1.43 3.26 -21.93
C ASP A 125 0.11 3.37 -22.68
N GLY A 126 -0.58 4.52 -22.62
CA GLY A 126 -1.76 4.79 -23.45
C GLY A 126 -1.45 4.69 -24.95
N ARG A 127 -0.36 5.30 -25.42
CA ARG A 127 0.12 5.17 -26.81
C ARG A 127 0.47 3.73 -27.17
N ARG A 128 1.12 3.00 -26.25
CA ARG A 128 1.44 1.58 -26.45
C ARG A 128 0.19 0.73 -26.63
N SER A 129 -0.85 0.97 -25.83
CA SER A 129 -2.13 0.27 -25.96
C SER A 129 -2.75 0.49 -27.34
N VAL A 130 -2.80 1.73 -27.82
CA VAL A 130 -3.31 2.07 -29.17
C VAL A 130 -2.46 1.42 -30.27
N ALA A 131 -1.13 1.47 -30.16
CA ALA A 131 -0.23 0.86 -31.13
C ALA A 131 -0.28 -0.68 -31.15
N SER A 132 -0.76 -1.31 -30.06
CA SER A 132 -0.89 -2.77 -29.95
C SER A 132 -2.19 -3.30 -30.55
N GLU A 133 -3.13 -2.42 -30.92
CA GLU A 133 -4.32 -2.78 -31.70
C GLU A 133 -3.88 -3.10 -33.14
N LYS A 134 -4.36 -4.23 -33.69
CA LYS A 134 -3.89 -4.75 -35.00
C LYS A 134 -4.04 -3.70 -36.10
N ASP A 135 -3.05 -3.67 -36.99
CA ASP A 135 -3.01 -2.91 -38.26
C ASP A 135 -2.88 -1.38 -38.18
N ASN A 136 -2.48 -0.80 -37.04
CA ASN A 136 -2.22 0.64 -36.94
C ASN A 136 -0.71 1.00 -37.03
N PHE A 137 -0.15 0.88 -38.23
CA PHE A 137 1.25 1.25 -38.52
C PHE A 137 1.56 2.72 -38.17
N ALA A 138 0.60 3.63 -38.38
CA ALA A 138 0.75 5.04 -38.03
C ALA A 138 0.93 5.25 -36.51
N SER A 139 0.10 4.63 -35.69
CA SER A 139 0.23 4.70 -34.22
C SER A 139 1.49 4.01 -33.69
N CYS A 140 2.00 2.99 -34.39
CA CYS A 140 3.32 2.41 -34.06
C CYS A 140 4.47 3.40 -34.33
N THR A 141 4.35 4.21 -35.38
CA THR A 141 5.37 5.21 -35.75
C THR A 141 5.38 6.39 -34.76
N GLU A 142 4.23 6.79 -34.22
CA GLU A 142 4.10 7.85 -33.19
C GLU A 142 4.48 7.39 -31.76
N TYR A 143 4.57 6.08 -31.52
CA TYR A 143 5.00 5.53 -30.24
C TYR A 143 6.53 5.61 -30.05
N ASN A 144 7.30 5.43 -31.12
CA ASN A 144 8.77 5.50 -31.12
C ASN A 144 9.26 6.93 -30.88
#